data_AF-A0A1A5NZ21-F1
#
_entry.id   AF-A0A1A5NZ21-F1
#
_cell.length_a   1.000
_cell.length_b   1.000
_cell.length_c   1.000
_cell.angle_alpha   90.00
_cell.angle_beta   90.00
_cell.angle_gamma   90.00
#
_symmetry.space_group_name_H-M   'P 1'
#
loop_
_entity.id
_entity.type
_entity.pdbx_description
1 polymer ?
#
loop_
_entity_poly.entity_id
_entity_poly.type
_entity_poly.pdbx_seq_one_letter_code
_entity_poly.pdbx_strand_id
1 'polypeptide(L)' 'MDTVGAGDSFTAGLLHRLAALGHLGGRLDALSLEDVTDSCSFAAHVAAVTCSVHGANPPWVDEAAMEAGVEQLLPHA' A
#
# COMPACT_ATOMS: atom_id res chain seq x y z
N MET A 1 8.91 0.82 -16.70
CA MET A 1 7.93 1.89 -16.49
C MET A 1 6.70 1.52 -17.30
N ASP A 2 5.77 0.84 -16.64
CA ASP A 2 4.47 0.43 -17.16
C ASP A 2 3.44 0.69 -16.06
N THR A 3 2.38 1.45 -16.33
CA THR A 3 1.41 1.82 -15.28
C THR A 3 0.19 0.91 -15.26
N VAL A 4 0.11 -0.05 -16.18
CA VAL A 4 -0.98 -1.02 -16.23
C VAL A 4 -0.98 -1.84 -14.93
N GLY A 5 -2.12 -1.86 -14.23
CA GLY A 5 -2.29 -2.57 -12.95
C GLY A 5 -1.86 -1.79 -11.71
N ALA A 6 -1.34 -0.56 -11.84
CA ALA A 6 -0.99 0.28 -10.69
C ALA A 6 -2.21 0.65 -9.83
N GLY A 7 -3.36 0.91 -10.46
CA GLY A 7 -4.61 1.20 -9.76
C GLY A 7 -5.14 0.01 -8.96
N ASP A 8 -5.14 -1.18 -9.57
CA ASP A 8 -5.55 -2.42 -8.89
C ASP A 8 -4.60 -2.74 -7.73
N SER A 9 -3.31 -2.49 -7.91
CA SER A 9 -2.29 -2.70 -6.87
C SER A 9 -2.41 -1.70 -5.73
N PHE A 10 -2.77 -0.44 -6.03
CA PHE A 10 -3.13 0.54 -5.00
C PHE A 10 -4.34 0.05 -4.20
N THR A 11 -5.43 -0.36 -4.87
CA THR A 11 -6.64 -0.83 -4.20
C THR A 11 -6.37 -2.08 -3.35
N ALA A 12 -5.58 -3.03 -3.87
CA ALA A 12 -5.16 -4.21 -3.12
C ALA A 12 -4.32 -3.84 -1.90
N GLY A 13 -3.34 -2.94 -2.04
CA GLY A 13 -2.52 -2.46 -0.93
C GLY A 13 -3.34 -1.72 0.14
N LEU A 14 -4.29 -0.88 -0.28
CA LEU A 14 -5.18 -0.15 0.62
C LEU A 14 -6.04 -1.11 1.44
N LEU A 15 -6.70 -2.06 0.77
CA LEU A 15 -7.54 -3.05 1.44
C LEU A 15 -6.70 -3.96 2.36
N HIS A 16 -5.50 -4.36 1.93
CA HIS A 16 -4.58 -5.14 2.75
C HIS A 16 -4.22 -4.39 4.04
N ARG A 17 -3.84 -3.12 3.95
CA ARG A 17 -3.46 -2.33 5.13
C ARG A 17 -4.63 -2.06 6.06
N LEU A 18 -5.80 -1.72 5.52
CA LEU A 18 -7.03 -1.58 6.32
C LEU A 18 -7.44 -2.88 7.01
N ALA A 19 -7.24 -4.04 6.36
CA ALA A 19 -7.49 -5.33 6.96
C ALA A 19 -6.52 -5.61 8.13
N ALA A 20 -5.23 -5.30 7.94
CA ALA A 20 -4.21 -5.45 8.97
C ALA A 20 -4.46 -4.56 10.20
N LEU A 21 -5.03 -3.37 9.99
CA LEU A 21 -5.45 -2.45 11.06
C LEU A 21 -6.81 -2.82 11.69
N GLY A 22 -7.50 -3.87 11.19
CA GLY A 22 -8.77 -4.33 11.75
C GLY A 22 -9.98 -3.47 11.35
N HIS A 23 -9.86 -2.64 10.31
CA HIS A 23 -10.92 -1.72 9.86
C HIS A 23 -11.90 -2.35 8.86
N LEU A 24 -11.62 -3.54 8.34
CA LEU A 24 -12.52 -4.25 7.42
C LEU A 24 -13.52 -5.15 8.13
N GLY A 25 -14.71 -5.30 7.54
CA GLY A 25 -15.78 -6.17 8.05
C GLY A 25 -17.02 -5.43 8.57
N GLY A 26 -17.07 -4.11 8.44
CA GLY A 26 -18.20 -3.30 8.86
C GLY A 26 -18.21 -1.91 8.21
N ARG A 27 -18.80 -0.95 8.90
CA ARG A 27 -18.71 0.47 8.52
C ARG A 27 -17.33 1.00 8.94
N LEU A 28 -16.85 2.03 8.25
CA LEU A 28 -15.55 2.67 8.49
C LEU A 28 -15.67 3.88 9.43
N ASP A 29 -16.64 3.87 10.34
CA ASP A 29 -16.95 4.97 11.25
C ASP A 29 -15.88 5.20 12.33
N ALA A 30 -15.07 4.18 12.64
CA ALA A 30 -13.93 4.28 13.55
C ALA A 30 -12.61 4.64 12.84
N LEU A 31 -12.63 4.84 11.51
CA LEU A 31 -11.42 5.05 10.74
C LEU A 31 -10.83 6.43 11.02
N SER A 32 -9.62 6.47 11.56
CA SER A 32 -8.93 7.72 11.86
C SER A 32 -8.25 8.30 10.61
N LEU A 33 -8.00 9.61 10.61
CA LEU A 33 -7.24 10.24 9.52
C LEU A 33 -5.82 9.68 9.41
N GLU A 34 -5.23 9.32 10.56
CA GLU A 34 -3.90 8.72 10.63
C GLU A 34 -3.88 7.35 9.93
N ASP A 35 -4.84 6.47 10.25
CA ASP A 35 -4.96 5.15 9.62
C ASP A 35 -5.22 5.24 8.11
N VAL A 36 -6.02 6.22 7.68
CA VAL A 36 -6.24 6.50 6.24
C VAL A 36 -4.93 6.90 5.57
N THR A 37 -4.18 7.80 6.20
CA THR A 37 -2.93 8.32 5.64
C THR A 37 -1.88 7.23 5.54
N ASP A 38 -1.75 6.41 6.58
CA ASP A 38 -0.88 5.24 6.61
C ASP A 38 -1.26 4.21 5.53
N SER A 39 -2.56 3.89 5.42
CA SER A 39 -3.06 2.93 4.43
C SER A 39 -2.88 3.41 3.00
N CYS A 40 -3.11 4.70 2.73
CA CYS A 40 -2.86 5.31 1.42
C CYS A 40 -1.37 5.35 1.07
N SER A 41 -0.50 5.61 2.05
CA SER A 41 0.95 5.65 1.84
C SER A 41 1.49 4.26 1.49
N PHE A 42 1.04 3.23 2.21
CA PHE A 42 1.34 1.84 1.89
C PHE A 42 0.84 1.46 0.49
N ALA A 43 -0.42 1.77 0.17
CA ALA A 43 -1.01 1.50 -1.14
C ALA A 43 -0.26 2.18 -2.30
N ALA A 44 0.16 3.44 -2.10
CA ALA A 44 0.94 4.19 -3.08
C ALA A 44 2.31 3.53 -3.32
N HIS A 45 2.95 3.01 -2.28
CA HIS A 45 4.19 2.26 -2.41
C HIS A 45 4.01 0.98 -3.24
N VAL A 46 2.98 0.18 -2.96
CA VAL A 46 2.67 -1.05 -3.72
C VAL A 46 2.40 -0.73 -5.21
N ALA A 47 1.67 0.36 -5.48
CA ALA A 47 1.42 0.81 -6.85
C ALA A 47 2.72 1.26 -7.55
N ALA A 48 3.60 1.99 -6.85
CA ALA A 48 4.88 2.43 -7.39
C ALA A 48 5.81 1.25 -7.74
N VAL A 49 5.85 0.22 -6.89
CA VAL A 49 6.57 -1.03 -7.20
C VAL A 49 5.97 -1.71 -8.43
N THR A 50 4.65 -1.77 -8.53
CA THR A 50 3.99 -2.33 -9.72
C THR A 50 4.35 -1.56 -11.00
N CYS A 51 4.48 -0.23 -10.92
CA CYS A 51 4.92 0.59 -12.06
C CYS A 51 6.35 0.28 -12.56
N SER A 52 7.17 -0.33 -11.71
CA SER A 52 8.57 -0.64 -11.97
C SER A 52 8.78 -1.97 -12.71
N VAL A 53 7.76 -2.84 -12.72
CA VAL A 53 7.73 -4.11 -13.44
C VAL A 53 6.94 -3.96 -14.75
N HIS A 54 7.24 -4.77 -15.77
CA HIS A 54 6.45 -4.77 -17.01
C HIS A 54 5.20 -5.64 -16.81
N GLY A 55 4.02 -5.08 -17.11
CA GLY A 55 2.72 -5.74 -16.92
C GLY A 55 2.22 -5.77 -15.48
N ALA A 56 0.98 -6.24 -15.30
CA ALA A 56 0.32 -6.37 -14.00
C ALA A 56 0.90 -7.54 -13.18
N ASN A 57 2.11 -7.36 -12.65
CA ASN A 57 2.77 -8.30 -11.74
C ASN A 57 2.92 -7.66 -10.35
N PRO A 58 1.87 -7.69 -9.50
CA PRO A 58 1.94 -7.11 -8.17
C PRO A 58 2.98 -7.85 -7.30
N PRO A 59 3.70 -7.12 -6.42
CA PRO A 59 4.73 -7.72 -5.58
C PRO A 59 4.12 -8.70 -4.56
N TRP A 60 4.81 -9.83 -4.34
CA TRP A 60 4.50 -10.77 -3.27
C TRP A 60 5.20 -10.34 -1.96
N VAL A 61 4.61 -10.70 -0.82
CA VAL A 61 5.00 -10.24 0.53
C VAL A 61 6.44 -10.65 0.93
N ASP A 62 7.13 -11.49 0.14
CA ASP A 62 8.37 -12.16 0.55
C ASP A 62 9.66 -11.69 -0.18
N GLU A 63 9.72 -10.46 -0.68
CA GLU A 63 10.99 -9.93 -1.20
C GLU A 63 11.24 -8.55 -0.64
N ALA A 64 12.07 -8.48 0.41
CA ALA A 64 13.14 -7.53 0.78
C ALA A 64 13.04 -6.01 0.45
N ALA A 65 12.03 -5.53 -0.26
CA ALA A 65 11.84 -4.17 -0.74
C ALA A 65 10.94 -3.34 0.18
N MET A 66 10.10 -3.98 0.99
CA MET A 66 9.10 -3.28 1.80
C MET A 66 9.69 -2.64 3.07
N GLU A 67 10.85 -3.11 3.57
CA GLU A 67 11.55 -2.45 4.69
C GLU A 67 12.29 -1.17 4.27
N ALA A 68 12.84 -1.11 3.04
CA ALA A 68 13.68 0.01 2.62
C ALA A 68 12.91 1.32 2.32
N GLY A 69 11.61 1.23 2.03
CA GLY A 69 10.80 2.39 1.62
C GLY A 69 10.15 3.18 2.76
N VAL A 70 9.85 2.53 3.89
CA VAL A 70 9.12 3.16 5.00
C VAL A 70 10.03 4.10 5.79
N GLU A 71 11.30 3.74 5.97
CA GLU A 71 12.28 4.54 6.72
C GLU A 71 12.72 5.81 5.96
N GLN A 72 12.63 5.83 4.63
CA GLN A 72 13.01 6.99 3.82
C GLN A 72 11.91 8.05 3.67
N LEU A 73 10.65 7.73 3.95
CA LEU A 73 9.52 8.65 3.79
C LEU A 73 9.06 9.33 5.09
N LEU A 74 9.47 8.81 6.26
CA LEU A 74 9.21 9.43 7.56
C LEU A 74 10.47 9.43 8.46
N PRO A 75 11.46 10.31 8.21
CA PRO A 75 12.59 10.46 9.11
C PRO A 75 12.23 11.07 10.49
N HIS A 76 10.99 11.54 10.69
CA HIS A 76 10.56 12.28 11.88
C HIS A 76 9.12 11.96 12.35
N ALA A 77 8.77 10.67 12.44
CA ALA A 77 7.63 10.25 13.27
C ALA A 77 8.15 9.70 14.61
#